data_AF-A0A1Z8TXE6-F1
#
_entry.id   AF-A0A1Z8TXE6-F1
#
_cell.length_a   1.000
_cell.length_b   1.000
_cell.length_c   1.000
_cell.angle_alpha   90.00
_cell.angle_beta   90.00
_cell.angle_gamma   90.00
#
_symmetry.space_group_name_H-M   'P 1'
#
loop_
_entity.id
_entity.type
_entity.pdbx_description
1 polymer ?
#
loop_
_entity_poly.entity_id
_entity_poly.type
_entity_poly.pdbx_seq_one_letter_code
_entity_poly.pdbx_strand_id
1 'polypeptide(L)'
;MSTLKSGNLKFARFLFFWRSLFELSQEQMADRVNCSARHISRLENGSSHPSRSLVTAIISAFSLGQRDSNHLMIAAGFLPSGEQKSVFNIHAPEMKWLRKSMTLSLKALDPYPSVLTDDINDILMVNRGWVGLFSQIISASVIENTSNLTEFLFSREGAGSYISARENTLSVILM
;
A
#
# COMPACT_ATOMS: atom_id res chain seq x y z
N MET A 1 -14.87 22.74 7.20
CA MET A 1 -14.00 23.71 6.51
C MET A 1 -12.50 23.55 6.83
N SER A 2 -12.10 22.90 7.93
CA SER A 2 -10.68 22.68 8.30
C SER A 2 -10.00 21.49 7.59
N THR A 3 -10.77 20.47 7.18
CA THR A 3 -10.26 19.23 6.55
C THR A 3 -9.68 19.44 5.15
N LEU A 4 -10.32 20.28 4.33
CA LEU A 4 -9.85 20.61 2.97
C LEU A 4 -8.49 21.32 2.98
N LYS A 5 -8.24 22.17 3.98
CA LYS A 5 -6.97 22.90 4.13
C LYS A 5 -5.81 21.97 4.52
N SER A 6 -6.08 20.96 5.35
CA SER A 6 -5.11 19.94 5.77
C SER A 6 -4.73 18.98 4.64
N GLY A 7 -5.72 18.52 3.84
CA GLY A 7 -5.45 17.69 2.66
C GLY A 7 -4.54 18.40 1.66
N ASN A 8 -4.80 19.68 1.40
CA ASN A 8 -4.01 20.44 0.44
C ASN A 8 -2.53 20.60 0.84
N LEU A 9 -2.24 20.74 2.14
CA LEU A 9 -0.87 20.78 2.67
C LEU A 9 -0.14 19.45 2.52
N LYS A 10 -0.84 18.32 2.64
CA LYS A 10 -0.23 16.99 2.42
C LYS A 10 0.16 16.80 0.96
N PHE A 11 -0.76 17.12 0.04
CA PHE A 11 -0.48 17.06 -1.40
C PHE A 11 0.69 17.96 -1.79
N ALA A 12 0.69 19.21 -1.30
CA ALA A 12 1.75 20.18 -1.54
C ALA A 12 3.14 19.62 -1.17
N ARG A 13 3.25 19.01 0.02
CA ARG A 13 4.51 18.39 0.49
C ARG A 13 4.92 17.20 -0.37
N PHE A 14 3.99 16.33 -0.76
CA PHE A 14 4.30 15.21 -1.64
C PHE A 14 4.73 15.65 -3.03
N LEU A 15 4.05 16.64 -3.61
CA LEU A 15 4.43 17.21 -4.91
C LEU A 15 5.85 17.79 -4.86
N PHE A 16 6.14 18.59 -3.84
CA PHE A 16 7.48 19.16 -3.64
C PHE A 16 8.55 18.06 -3.46
N PHE A 17 8.25 17.03 -2.65
CA PHE A 17 9.15 15.90 -2.42
C PHE A 17 9.50 15.19 -3.74
N TRP A 18 8.49 14.77 -4.51
CA TRP A 18 8.72 14.08 -5.78
C TRP A 18 9.41 14.96 -6.80
N ARG A 19 9.00 16.23 -6.93
CA ARG A 19 9.67 17.17 -7.83
C ARG A 19 11.16 17.33 -7.49
N SER A 20 11.49 17.41 -6.20
CA SER A 20 12.88 17.50 -5.73
C SER A 20 13.67 16.23 -5.98
N LEU A 21 13.06 15.05 -5.77
CA LEU A 21 13.68 13.76 -6.02
C LEU A 21 14.04 13.55 -7.50
N PHE A 22 13.17 14.02 -8.41
CA PHE A 22 13.39 13.97 -9.86
C PHE A 22 14.16 15.19 -10.40
N GLU A 23 14.66 16.07 -9.52
CA GLU A 23 15.43 17.28 -9.86
C GLU A 23 14.76 18.21 -10.88
N LEU A 24 13.42 18.27 -10.89
CA LEU A 24 12.68 19.10 -11.84
C LEU A 24 12.48 20.51 -11.30
N SER A 25 12.64 21.54 -12.13
CA SER A 25 12.14 22.88 -11.81
C SER A 25 10.61 22.92 -11.88
N GLN A 26 9.98 23.94 -11.27
CA GLN A 26 8.53 24.14 -11.38
C GLN A 26 8.09 24.35 -12.84
N GLU A 27 8.94 24.95 -13.67
CA GLU A 27 8.71 25.15 -15.10
C GLU A 27 8.76 23.82 -15.86
N GLN A 28 9.81 23.02 -15.64
CA GLN A 28 9.93 21.69 -16.26
C GLN A 28 8.76 20.78 -15.87
N MET A 29 8.32 20.84 -14.61
CA MET A 29 7.17 20.07 -14.17
C MET A 29 5.88 20.57 -14.85
N ALA A 30 5.70 21.89 -14.95
CA ALA A 30 4.55 22.49 -15.59
C ALA A 30 4.44 22.11 -17.07
N ASP A 31 5.57 22.07 -17.78
CA ASP A 31 5.66 21.63 -19.17
C ASP A 31 5.23 20.16 -19.31
N ARG A 32 5.69 19.27 -18.43
CA ARG A 32 5.35 17.83 -18.46
C ARG A 32 3.86 17.56 -18.27
N VAL A 33 3.17 18.35 -17.45
CA VAL A 33 1.74 18.16 -17.16
C VAL A 33 0.84 19.18 -17.86
N ASN A 34 1.40 19.93 -18.82
CA ASN A 34 0.70 20.93 -19.63
C ASN A 34 -0.11 21.93 -18.80
N CYS A 35 0.55 22.57 -17.82
CA CYS A 35 -0.03 23.64 -17.02
C CYS A 35 0.96 24.80 -16.87
N SER A 36 0.61 25.83 -16.10
CA SER A 36 1.53 26.94 -15.83
C SER A 36 2.44 26.67 -14.63
N ALA A 37 3.69 27.13 -14.69
CA ALA A 37 4.61 27.09 -13.55
C ALA A 37 4.02 27.78 -12.30
N ARG A 38 3.24 28.85 -12.49
CA ARG A 38 2.49 29.51 -11.42
C ARG A 38 1.46 28.59 -10.76
N HIS A 39 0.83 27.69 -11.51
CA HIS A 39 -0.09 26.71 -10.94
C HIS A 39 0.66 25.66 -10.11
N ILE A 40 1.78 25.12 -10.61
CA ILE A 40 2.66 24.23 -9.84
C ILE A 40 3.10 24.90 -8.54
N SER A 41 3.58 26.14 -8.60
CA SER A 41 3.95 26.92 -7.42
C SER A 41 2.81 27.06 -6.41
N ARG A 42 1.58 27.33 -6.87
CA ARG A 42 0.41 27.44 -5.99
C ARG A 42 0.03 26.11 -5.34
N LEU A 43 0.21 24.99 -6.05
CA LEU A 43 0.00 23.64 -5.52
C LEU A 43 1.03 23.31 -4.45
N GLU A 44 2.32 23.57 -4.69
CA GLU A 44 3.40 23.35 -3.71
C GLU A 44 3.29 24.23 -2.46
N ASN A 45 2.65 25.39 -2.58
CA ASN A 45 2.35 26.27 -1.45
C ASN A 45 0.99 25.94 -0.77
N GLY A 46 0.26 24.93 -1.24
CA GLY A 46 -1.04 24.54 -0.70
C GLY A 46 -2.14 25.59 -0.88
N SER A 47 -1.95 26.53 -1.81
CA SER A 47 -2.87 27.66 -2.07
C SER A 47 -3.92 27.36 -3.14
N SER A 48 -3.74 26.30 -3.93
CA SER A 48 -4.72 25.79 -4.89
C SER A 48 -4.92 24.30 -4.70
N HIS A 49 -6.09 23.79 -5.09
CA HIS A 49 -6.39 22.36 -5.04
C HIS A 49 -6.25 21.75 -6.45
N PRO A 50 -5.60 20.59 -6.61
CA PRO A 50 -5.46 19.96 -7.92
C PRO A 50 -6.78 19.33 -8.38
N SER A 51 -7.01 19.27 -9.69
CA SER A 51 -8.05 18.39 -10.23
C SER A 51 -7.57 16.94 -10.25
N ARG A 52 -8.50 15.97 -10.26
CA ARG A 52 -8.15 14.54 -10.38
C ARG A 52 -7.29 14.27 -11.62
N SER A 53 -7.63 14.88 -12.75
CA SER A 53 -6.87 14.74 -14.00
C SER A 53 -5.44 15.25 -13.89
N LEU A 54 -5.22 16.36 -13.19
CA LEU A 54 -3.89 16.90 -12.97
C LEU A 54 -3.06 15.99 -12.05
N VAL A 55 -3.66 15.43 -11.00
CA VAL A 55 -2.97 14.45 -10.14
C VAL A 55 -2.55 13.22 -10.94
N THR A 56 -3.43 12.69 -11.80
CA THR A 56 -3.08 11.57 -12.71
C THR A 56 -1.94 11.94 -13.66
N ALA A 57 -1.95 13.15 -14.23
CA ALA A 57 -0.88 13.63 -15.09
C ALA A 57 0.45 13.74 -14.35
N ILE A 58 0.44 14.24 -13.11
CA ILE A 58 1.61 14.33 -12.22
C ILE A 58 2.17 12.94 -11.91
N ILE A 59 1.31 11.99 -11.55
CA ILE A 59 1.70 10.59 -11.29
C ILE A 59 2.41 10.00 -12.51
N SER A 60 1.84 10.19 -13.71
CA SER A 60 2.42 9.73 -14.97
C SER A 60 3.76 10.40 -15.27
N ALA A 61 3.85 11.73 -15.09
CA ALA A 61 5.06 12.51 -15.35
C ALA A 61 6.27 12.12 -14.48
N PHE A 62 6.02 11.58 -13.28
CA PHE A 62 7.01 11.02 -12.38
C PHE A 62 7.21 9.50 -12.56
N SER A 63 6.36 8.81 -13.32
CA SER A 63 6.36 7.34 -13.42
C SER A 63 6.31 6.66 -12.05
N LEU A 64 5.46 7.17 -11.15
CA LEU A 64 5.36 6.66 -9.78
C LEU A 64 4.86 5.22 -9.74
N GLY A 65 5.44 4.43 -8.83
CA GLY A 65 4.89 3.12 -8.48
C GLY A 65 3.50 3.22 -7.86
N GLN A 66 2.82 2.08 -7.70
CA GLN A 66 1.43 2.04 -7.26
C GLN A 66 1.22 2.66 -5.86
N ARG A 67 2.11 2.33 -4.91
CA ARG A 67 2.06 2.85 -3.54
C ARG A 67 2.10 4.38 -3.53
N ASP A 68 3.04 4.96 -4.27
CA ASP A 68 3.25 6.41 -4.31
C ASP A 68 2.12 7.13 -5.08
N SER A 69 1.62 6.51 -6.14
CA SER A 69 0.44 6.96 -6.87
C SER A 69 -0.80 7.05 -5.97
N ASN A 70 -1.02 6.01 -5.15
CA ASN A 70 -2.13 5.95 -4.21
C ASN A 70 -1.99 7.04 -3.13
N HIS A 71 -0.78 7.19 -2.57
CA HIS A 71 -0.50 8.25 -1.60
C HIS A 71 -0.78 9.64 -2.17
N LEU A 72 -0.37 9.91 -3.42
CA LEU A 72 -0.59 11.21 -4.05
C LEU A 72 -2.08 11.49 -4.30
N MET A 73 -2.84 10.49 -4.75
CA MET A 73 -4.30 10.60 -4.90
C MET A 73 -5.00 10.86 -3.57
N ILE A 74 -4.67 10.10 -2.52
CA ILE A 74 -5.25 10.26 -1.18
C ILE A 74 -4.88 11.63 -0.61
N ALA A 75 -3.63 12.06 -0.77
CA ALA A 75 -3.18 13.37 -0.31
C ALA A 75 -3.93 14.51 -1.02
N ALA A 76 -4.28 14.34 -2.30
CA ALA A 76 -5.12 15.26 -3.05
C ALA A 76 -6.62 15.18 -2.71
N GLY A 77 -7.04 14.25 -1.84
CA GLY A 77 -8.45 14.07 -1.46
C GLY A 77 -9.26 13.19 -2.42
N PHE A 78 -8.59 12.42 -3.29
CA PHE A 78 -9.23 11.49 -4.20
C PHE A 78 -9.06 10.04 -3.72
N LEU A 79 -10.03 9.19 -4.06
CA LEU A 79 -9.84 7.75 -3.97
C LEU A 79 -8.82 7.32 -5.04
N PRO A 80 -7.86 6.45 -4.67
CA PRO A 80 -7.08 5.71 -5.66
C PRO A 80 -8.02 5.10 -6.68
N SER A 81 -7.61 5.05 -7.94
CA SER A 81 -8.33 4.33 -8.99
C SER A 81 -8.25 2.84 -8.67
N GLY A 82 -9.08 2.40 -7.73
CA GLY A 82 -9.07 1.04 -7.21
C GLY A 82 -9.62 0.10 -8.24
N GLU A 83 -8.77 -0.36 -9.15
CA GLU A 83 -8.94 -1.60 -9.90
C GLU A 83 -7.56 -2.13 -10.24
N GLN A 84 -6.92 -2.77 -9.28
CA GLN A 84 -5.94 -3.80 -9.59
C GLN A 84 -5.93 -4.77 -8.42
N LYS A 85 -6.65 -5.89 -8.61
CA LYS A 85 -6.25 -7.14 -7.97
C LYS A 85 -4.76 -7.28 -8.21
N SER A 86 -4.02 -7.69 -7.17
CA SER A 86 -2.61 -8.05 -7.27
C SER A 86 -2.37 -8.76 -8.60
N VAL A 87 -1.64 -8.09 -9.52
CA VAL A 87 -1.28 -8.65 -10.83
C VAL A 87 -0.39 -9.89 -10.62
N PHE A 88 0.17 -10.01 -9.41
CA PHE A 88 0.89 -11.15 -8.94
C PHE A 88 -0.05 -12.32 -8.59
N ASN A 89 -0.17 -13.26 -9.52
CA ASN A 89 -0.82 -14.54 -9.27
C ASN A 89 0.22 -15.63 -9.00
N ILE A 90 0.47 -15.96 -7.74
CA ILE A 90 1.42 -17.03 -7.34
C ILE A 90 1.02 -18.41 -7.89
N HIS A 91 -0.24 -18.61 -8.27
CA HIS A 91 -0.73 -19.85 -8.85
C HIS A 91 -0.52 -19.96 -10.35
N ALA A 92 -0.09 -18.88 -11.02
CA ALA A 92 0.17 -18.87 -12.46
C ALA A 92 1.19 -19.95 -12.87
N PRO A 93 1.04 -20.57 -14.06
CA PRO A 93 1.93 -21.64 -14.52
C PRO A 93 3.42 -21.26 -14.52
N GLU A 94 3.74 -20.04 -14.93
CA GLU A 94 5.10 -19.46 -14.97
C GLU A 94 5.73 -19.32 -13.57
N MET A 95 4.91 -19.20 -12.52
CA MET A 95 5.36 -19.07 -11.12
C MET A 95 5.64 -20.42 -10.45
N LYS A 96 5.55 -21.55 -11.16
CA LYS A 96 5.74 -22.89 -10.59
C LYS A 96 7.08 -23.06 -9.88
N TRP A 97 8.16 -22.54 -10.45
CA TRP A 97 9.50 -22.64 -9.84
C TRP A 97 9.57 -21.83 -8.54
N LEU A 98 9.06 -20.60 -8.55
CA LEU A 98 9.05 -19.69 -7.40
C LEU A 98 8.20 -20.27 -6.27
N ARG A 99 6.98 -20.70 -6.59
CA ARG A 99 6.07 -21.37 -5.64
C ARG A 99 6.74 -22.57 -4.99
N LYS A 100 7.42 -23.43 -5.76
CA LYS A 100 8.15 -24.58 -5.20
C LYS A 100 9.25 -24.15 -4.22
N SER A 101 10.06 -23.16 -4.59
CA SER A 101 11.11 -22.63 -3.71
C SER A 101 10.53 -22.04 -2.42
N MET A 102 9.47 -21.23 -2.53
CA MET A 102 8.78 -20.64 -1.38
C MET A 102 8.15 -21.70 -0.46
N THR A 103 7.55 -22.76 -1.03
CA THR A 103 7.05 -23.91 -0.24
C THR A 103 8.17 -24.55 0.59
N LEU A 104 9.34 -24.75 0.00
CA LEU A 104 10.48 -25.36 0.69
C LEU A 104 11.01 -24.46 1.81
N SER A 105 11.12 -23.15 1.56
CA SER A 105 11.52 -22.17 2.58
C SER A 105 10.56 -22.15 3.76
N LEU A 106 9.24 -22.09 3.50
CA LEU A 106 8.22 -22.13 4.56
C LEU A 106 8.26 -23.43 5.37
N LYS A 107 8.49 -24.57 4.70
CA LYS A 107 8.63 -25.87 5.37
C LYS A 107 9.89 -25.93 6.23
N ALA A 108 10.99 -25.32 5.82
CA ALA A 108 12.22 -25.26 6.61
C ALA A 108 12.06 -24.42 7.88
N LEU A 109 11.08 -23.51 7.91
CA LEU A 109 10.73 -22.71 9.09
C LEU A 109 9.79 -23.44 10.05
N ASP A 110 9.23 -24.61 9.72
CA ASP A 110 8.43 -25.36 10.71
C ASP A 110 9.30 -25.74 11.93
N PRO A 111 8.79 -25.62 13.19
CA PRO A 111 7.42 -25.28 13.57
C PRO A 111 7.16 -23.78 13.81
N TYR A 112 8.08 -22.88 13.46
CA TYR A 112 7.91 -21.44 13.65
C TYR A 112 6.82 -20.88 12.73
N PRO A 113 5.71 -20.32 13.26
CA PRO A 113 4.62 -19.76 12.47
C PRO A 113 5.11 -18.73 11.46
N SER A 114 4.94 -19.02 10.17
CA SER A 114 5.47 -18.21 9.07
C SER A 114 4.42 -18.04 7.97
N VAL A 115 4.39 -16.83 7.41
CA VAL A 115 3.45 -16.43 6.35
C VAL A 115 4.22 -15.70 5.25
N LEU A 116 3.86 -15.98 4.01
CA LEU A 116 4.32 -15.25 2.82
C LEU A 116 3.18 -14.34 2.35
N THR A 117 3.48 -13.06 2.14
CA THR A 117 2.52 -12.07 1.68
C THR A 117 3.02 -11.29 0.47
N ASP A 118 2.10 -10.62 -0.24
CA ASP A 118 2.43 -9.65 -1.27
C ASP A 118 2.61 -8.22 -0.72
N ASP A 119 2.73 -7.23 -1.60
CA ASP A 119 2.98 -5.84 -1.24
C ASP A 119 1.81 -5.14 -0.55
N ILE A 120 0.58 -5.67 -0.69
CA ILE A 120 -0.62 -5.20 0.01
C ILE A 120 -0.98 -6.09 1.21
N ASN A 121 -0.09 -7.02 1.56
CA ASN A 121 -0.19 -7.96 2.67
C ASN A 121 -1.25 -9.07 2.48
N ASP A 122 -1.63 -9.38 1.24
CA ASP A 122 -2.43 -10.55 0.95
C ASP A 122 -1.63 -11.82 1.21
N ILE A 123 -2.23 -12.77 1.93
CA ILE A 123 -1.65 -14.05 2.29
C ILE A 123 -1.56 -14.91 1.04
N LEU A 124 -0.33 -15.18 0.63
CA LEU A 124 -0.04 -16.05 -0.51
C LEU A 124 0.11 -17.50 -0.07
N MET A 125 0.83 -17.73 1.04
CA MET A 125 1.14 -19.06 1.56
C MET A 125 1.42 -18.99 3.07
N VAL A 126 1.12 -20.07 3.79
CA VAL A 126 1.45 -20.26 5.21
C VAL A 126 2.13 -21.61 5.43
N ASN A 127 2.94 -21.73 6.49
CA ASN A 127 3.49 -23.01 6.91
C ASN A 127 2.60 -23.75 7.91
N ARG A 128 2.99 -24.98 8.28
CA ARG A 128 2.19 -25.81 9.21
C ARG A 128 2.19 -25.23 10.60
N GLY A 129 3.30 -24.62 11.04
CA GLY A 129 3.39 -23.90 12.30
C GLY A 129 2.31 -22.81 12.43
N TRP A 130 2.08 -22.03 11.37
CA TRP A 130 1.07 -20.98 11.34
C TRP A 130 -0.34 -21.56 11.50
N VAL A 131 -0.67 -22.60 10.72
CA VAL A 131 -1.99 -23.26 10.81
C VAL A 131 -2.19 -23.85 12.20
N GLY A 132 -1.18 -24.54 12.74
CA GLY A 132 -1.27 -25.17 14.06
C GLY A 132 -1.39 -24.17 15.21
N LEU A 133 -0.79 -22.99 15.11
CA LEU A 133 -0.94 -21.92 16.09
C LEU A 133 -2.38 -21.39 16.10
N PHE A 134 -2.92 -21.05 14.93
CA PHE A 134 -4.19 -20.35 14.84
C PHE A 134 -5.42 -21.27 14.87
N SER A 135 -5.31 -22.53 14.42
CA SER A 135 -6.43 -23.48 14.44
C SER A 135 -6.94 -23.82 15.84
N GLN A 136 -6.16 -23.52 16.88
CA GLN A 136 -6.56 -23.73 18.28
C GLN A 136 -7.42 -22.60 18.85
N ILE A 137 -7.38 -21.41 18.23
CA ILE A 137 -7.96 -20.18 18.78
C ILE A 137 -8.92 -19.49 17.82
N ILE A 138 -8.89 -19.83 16.53
CA ILE A 138 -9.70 -19.26 15.46
C ILE A 138 -10.38 -20.41 14.71
N SER A 139 -11.64 -20.21 14.30
CA SER A 139 -12.38 -21.22 13.54
C SER A 139 -11.78 -21.45 12.15
N ALA A 140 -11.91 -22.68 11.65
CA ALA A 140 -11.46 -23.02 10.29
C ALA A 140 -12.11 -22.13 9.22
N SER A 141 -13.38 -21.76 9.41
CA SER A 141 -14.11 -20.87 8.49
C SER A 141 -13.48 -19.48 8.36
N VAL A 142 -12.94 -18.92 9.45
CA VAL A 142 -12.27 -17.61 9.39
C VAL A 142 -10.90 -17.76 8.73
N ILE A 143 -10.16 -18.81 9.07
CA ILE A 143 -8.84 -19.08 8.48
C ILE A 143 -8.93 -19.26 6.96
N GLU A 144 -9.94 -19.99 6.47
CA GLU A 144 -10.15 -20.25 5.04
C GLU A 144 -10.61 -19.01 4.26
N ASN A 145 -11.37 -18.12 4.89
CA ASN A 145 -11.88 -16.91 4.23
C ASN A 145 -10.94 -15.70 4.36
N THR A 146 -9.87 -15.81 5.15
CA THR A 146 -8.95 -14.70 5.32
C THR A 146 -7.95 -14.64 4.17
N SER A 147 -8.02 -13.56 3.41
CA SER A 147 -7.09 -13.29 2.30
C SER A 147 -5.99 -12.31 2.66
N ASN A 148 -6.19 -11.42 3.64
CA ASN A 148 -5.22 -10.39 4.01
C ASN A 148 -4.68 -10.56 5.43
N LEU A 149 -3.36 -10.49 5.61
CA LEU A 149 -2.70 -10.70 6.90
C LEU A 149 -2.99 -9.55 7.87
N THR A 150 -3.05 -8.31 7.40
CA THR A 150 -3.40 -7.17 8.27
C THR A 150 -4.81 -7.32 8.79
N GLU A 151 -5.76 -7.66 7.91
CA GLU A 151 -7.14 -7.93 8.32
C GLU A 151 -7.22 -9.11 9.30
N PHE A 152 -6.50 -10.20 9.02
CA PHE A 152 -6.41 -11.34 9.93
C PHE A 152 -5.96 -10.93 11.33
N LEU A 153 -4.87 -10.16 11.42
CA LEU A 153 -4.25 -9.78 12.69
C LEU A 153 -5.06 -8.74 13.45
N PHE A 154 -5.84 -7.87 12.79
CA PHE A 154 -6.52 -6.77 13.48
C PHE A 154 -8.04 -6.91 13.58
N SER A 155 -8.66 -7.76 12.76
CA SER A 155 -10.10 -8.05 12.84
C SER A 155 -10.47 -8.71 14.17
N ARG A 156 -11.74 -8.55 14.56
CA ARG A 156 -12.29 -9.21 15.77
C ARG A 156 -12.53 -10.70 15.57
N GLU A 157 -12.77 -11.11 14.32
CA GLU A 157 -13.04 -12.50 13.94
C GLU A 157 -11.74 -13.29 13.74
N GLY A 158 -10.66 -12.63 13.31
CA GLY A 158 -9.31 -13.19 13.21
C GLY A 158 -8.52 -13.17 14.53
N ALA A 159 -7.21 -13.03 14.42
CA ALA A 159 -6.28 -13.08 15.56
C ALA A 159 -6.32 -11.84 16.47
N GLY A 160 -7.03 -10.78 16.07
CA GLY A 160 -6.92 -9.49 16.75
C GLY A 160 -7.36 -9.51 18.21
N SER A 161 -8.36 -10.31 18.57
CA SER A 161 -8.80 -10.47 19.98
C SER A 161 -7.71 -11.04 20.89
N TYR A 162 -6.67 -11.65 20.33
CA TYR A 162 -5.56 -12.28 21.06
C TYR A 162 -4.27 -11.46 21.04
N ILE A 163 -4.21 -10.33 20.33
CA ILE A 163 -3.03 -9.44 20.31
C ILE A 163 -3.12 -8.48 21.51
N SER A 164 -2.27 -8.69 22.52
CA SER A 164 -2.23 -7.88 23.74
C SER A 164 -1.66 -6.48 23.53
N ALA A 165 -0.72 -6.31 22.59
CA ALA A 165 -0.04 -5.03 22.31
C ALA A 165 -0.37 -4.50 20.90
N ARG A 166 -1.66 -4.36 20.59
CA ARG A 166 -2.17 -3.96 19.26
C ARG A 166 -1.53 -2.67 18.75
N GLU A 167 -1.42 -1.64 19.60
CA GLU A 167 -0.84 -0.35 19.21
C GLU A 167 0.65 -0.46 18.86
N ASN A 168 1.41 -1.25 19.62
CA ASN A 168 2.84 -1.51 19.34
C ASN A 168 3.03 -2.41 18.11
N THR A 169 2.09 -3.30 17.83
CA THR A 169 2.16 -4.16 16.63
C THR A 169 1.86 -3.34 15.38
N LEU A 170 0.90 -2.40 15.45
CA LEU A 170 0.61 -1.46 14.37
C LEU A 170 1.79 -0.54 14.08
N SER A 171 2.52 -0.06 15.09
CA SER A 171 3.65 0.83 14.87
C SER A 171 4.80 0.16 14.11
N VAL A 172 5.04 -1.14 14.32
CA VAL A 172 6.03 -1.92 13.55
C VAL A 172 5.62 -2.10 12.08
N ILE A 173 4.32 -2.20 11.81
CA ILE A 173 3.80 -2.40 10.44
C ILE A 173 3.72 -1.09 9.65
N LEU A 174 3.51 0.04 10.34
CA LEU A 174 3.31 1.36 9.72
C LEU A 174 4.59 2.19 9.53
N MET A 175 5.72 1.76 10.13
CA MET A 175 7.04 2.35 9.88
C MET A 175 7.64 1.86 8.56
#